data_AF-A0A7X1IM24-F1
#
_entry.id   AF-A0A7X1IM24-F1
#
_cell.length_a   1.000
_cell.length_b   1.000
_cell.length_c   1.000
_cell.angle_alpha   90.00
_cell.angle_beta   90.00
_cell.angle_gamma   90.00
#
_symmetry.space_group_name_H-M   'P 1'
#
loop_
_entity.id
_entity.type
_entity.pdbx_description
1 polymer ?
#
loop_
_entity_poly.entity_id
_entity_poly.type
_entity_poly.pdbx_seq_one_letter_code
_entity_poly.pdbx_strand_id
1 'polypeptide(L)'
;MPDPADMHDLESFAPVLAGELPGRWTSAYHRHAEYADQFPLAEEVWDMNLVSGAVAAYVLGHDAVLTRDDGARLYITGRPGHPEEYLVGAMAPSGFEPDAFRGVREPDGIAVPDDPFRAAHEIASDLLPRYDQAVAQVRYNAAYPQPPASAPVPEPERVVMTWFGDGMLAAKPDSSQAATVLHEAGFVYDPREQAFVLSGDDTALQARAVRAAGAQLAAHGIGVILRHPPSRPALETTAVPPPQPAKPSTRTR
;
A
#
# COMPACT_ATOMS: atom_id res chain seq x y z
N MET A 1 -11.58 -35.12 5.89
CA MET A 1 -12.25 -33.96 6.52
C MET A 1 -11.86 -34.02 7.98
N PRO A 2 -11.02 -33.10 8.50
CA PRO A 2 -10.81 -33.02 9.93
C PRO A 2 -12.12 -32.58 10.61
N ASP A 3 -12.39 -33.16 11.78
CA ASP A 3 -13.58 -32.94 12.60
C ASP A 3 -13.53 -31.50 13.20
N PRO A 4 -14.59 -30.69 13.13
CA PRO A 4 -14.62 -29.34 13.72
C PRO A 4 -14.58 -29.31 15.27
N ALA A 5 -14.35 -30.44 15.93
CA ALA A 5 -14.37 -30.59 17.39
C ALA A 5 -12.98 -30.59 18.07
N ASP A 6 -11.87 -30.54 17.34
CA ASP A 6 -10.50 -30.64 17.89
C ASP A 6 -9.61 -29.40 17.59
N MET A 7 -10.15 -28.20 17.78
CA MET A 7 -9.35 -26.98 18.02
C MET A 7 -9.77 -26.46 19.39
N HIS A 8 -8.83 -26.46 20.35
CA HIS A 8 -9.03 -26.19 21.77
C HIS A 8 -10.07 -25.09 22.05
N ASP A 9 -10.92 -25.35 23.05
CA ASP A 9 -12.16 -24.63 23.32
C ASP A 9 -11.92 -23.14 23.64
N LEU A 10 -11.96 -22.30 22.60
CA LEU A 10 -11.81 -20.85 22.71
C LEU A 10 -12.85 -20.25 23.68
N GLU A 11 -14.03 -20.85 23.78
CA GLU A 11 -15.10 -20.44 24.70
C GLU A 11 -14.66 -20.57 26.17
N SER A 12 -13.88 -21.61 26.49
CA SER A 12 -13.27 -21.81 27.82
C SER A 12 -11.94 -21.06 28.00
N PHE A 13 -11.13 -20.94 26.96
CA PHE A 13 -9.83 -20.26 27.01
C PHE A 13 -9.95 -18.75 27.25
N ALA A 14 -10.83 -18.08 26.49
CA ALA A 14 -10.96 -16.62 26.50
C ALA A 14 -11.30 -16.02 27.90
N PRO A 15 -12.25 -16.54 28.69
CA PRO A 15 -12.53 -16.00 30.02
C PRO A 15 -11.37 -16.19 31.01
N VAL A 16 -10.62 -17.30 30.93
CA VAL A 16 -9.43 -17.50 31.77
C VAL A 16 -8.34 -16.50 31.39
N LEU A 17 -8.07 -16.36 30.10
CA LEU A 17 -7.11 -15.38 29.60
C LEU A 17 -7.48 -13.95 30.04
N ALA A 18 -8.76 -13.57 29.97
CA ALA A 18 -9.23 -12.26 30.43
C ALA A 18 -8.95 -12.03 31.93
N GLY A 19 -9.01 -13.08 32.76
CA GLY A 19 -8.68 -13.00 34.19
C GLY A 19 -7.20 -12.82 34.49
N GLU A 20 -6.32 -13.28 33.58
CA GLU A 20 -4.86 -13.26 33.76
C GLU A 20 -4.18 -12.02 33.15
N LEU A 21 -4.84 -11.35 32.20
CA LEU A 21 -4.31 -10.13 31.59
C LEU A 21 -4.27 -8.96 32.58
N PRO A 22 -3.26 -8.07 32.47
CA PRO A 22 -3.17 -6.89 33.33
C PRO A 22 -4.32 -5.92 33.09
N GLY A 23 -4.93 -5.46 34.18
CA GLY A 23 -6.14 -4.64 34.16
C GLY A 23 -7.40 -5.47 34.35
N ARG A 24 -8.56 -4.91 34.00
CA ARG A 24 -9.84 -5.62 34.09
C ARG A 24 -10.38 -5.88 32.70
N TRP A 25 -10.31 -7.14 32.26
CA TRP A 25 -10.81 -7.57 30.97
C TRP A 25 -12.10 -8.40 31.11
N THR A 26 -12.99 -8.27 30.14
CA THR A 26 -14.16 -9.13 29.96
C THR A 26 -14.09 -9.83 28.61
N SER A 27 -14.54 -11.07 28.52
CA SER A 27 -14.59 -11.84 27.28
C SER A 27 -16.00 -11.88 26.69
N ALA A 28 -16.09 -11.86 25.36
CA ALA A 28 -17.27 -12.18 24.59
C ALA A 28 -16.88 -13.21 23.52
N TYR A 29 -17.53 -14.37 23.52
CA TYR A 29 -17.31 -15.43 22.54
C TYR A 29 -18.36 -15.37 21.44
N HIS A 30 -17.94 -15.58 20.19
CA HIS A 30 -18.82 -15.60 19.03
C HIS A 30 -18.58 -16.86 18.21
N ARG A 31 -19.67 -17.47 17.75
CA ARG A 31 -19.64 -18.58 16.80
C ARG A 31 -20.19 -18.09 15.47
N HIS A 32 -19.51 -18.39 14.38
CA HIS A 32 -19.93 -18.04 13.03
C HIS A 32 -20.74 -19.18 12.44
N ALA A 33 -21.98 -18.91 12.02
CA ALA A 33 -22.81 -19.90 11.35
C ALA A 33 -22.49 -19.95 9.85
N GLU A 34 -22.17 -18.79 9.28
CA GLU A 34 -21.79 -18.61 7.88
C GLU A 34 -20.46 -17.85 7.76
N TYR A 35 -19.76 -18.01 6.64
CA TYR A 35 -18.49 -17.30 6.36
C TYR A 35 -18.63 -15.78 6.47
N ALA A 36 -19.78 -15.23 6.09
CA ALA A 36 -20.03 -13.79 6.17
C ALA A 36 -20.02 -13.26 7.61
N ASP A 37 -20.31 -14.12 8.60
CA ASP A 37 -20.44 -13.73 10.00
C ASP A 37 -19.09 -13.39 10.65
N GLN A 38 -17.96 -13.76 10.03
CA GLN A 38 -16.61 -13.51 10.59
C GLN A 38 -16.10 -12.08 10.30
N PHE A 39 -16.63 -11.43 9.27
CA PHE A 39 -16.11 -10.13 8.80
C PHE A 39 -16.40 -8.95 9.73
N PRO A 40 -17.58 -8.79 10.34
CA PRO A 40 -17.88 -7.59 11.12
C PRO A 40 -16.87 -7.29 12.23
N LEU A 41 -16.41 -8.33 12.94
CA LEU A 41 -15.41 -8.18 14.00
C LEU A 41 -13.98 -8.16 13.44
N ALA A 42 -13.72 -8.94 12.39
CA ALA A 42 -12.39 -8.99 11.80
C ALA A 42 -12.01 -7.69 11.06
N GLU A 43 -12.97 -6.96 10.48
CA GLU A 43 -12.73 -5.64 9.88
C GLU A 43 -12.32 -4.58 10.90
N GLU A 44 -12.62 -4.80 12.19
CA GLU A 44 -12.18 -3.93 13.29
C GLU A 44 -10.78 -4.28 13.81
N VAL A 45 -10.18 -5.38 13.36
CA VAL A 45 -8.82 -5.76 13.73
C VAL A 45 -7.84 -4.75 13.13
N TRP A 46 -7.04 -4.14 13.99
CA TRP A 46 -6.05 -3.15 13.61
C TRP A 46 -4.77 -3.80 13.07
N ASP A 47 -4.53 -5.07 13.38
CA ASP A 47 -3.43 -5.86 12.81
C ASP A 47 -3.63 -6.08 11.30
N MET A 48 -2.65 -5.70 10.47
CA MET A 48 -2.62 -6.00 9.02
C MET A 48 -1.78 -7.24 8.67
N ASN A 49 -1.28 -7.98 9.67
CA ASN A 49 -0.35 -9.09 9.45
C ASN A 49 -1.00 -10.47 9.68
N LEU A 50 -0.76 -11.09 10.84
CA LEU A 50 -1.07 -12.51 11.08
C LEU A 50 -2.57 -12.78 11.17
N VAL A 51 -3.31 -11.94 11.88
CA VAL A 51 -4.73 -12.10 12.14
C VAL A 51 -5.52 -11.76 10.88
N SER A 52 -5.19 -10.63 10.23
CA SER A 52 -5.79 -10.23 8.94
C SER A 52 -5.55 -11.26 7.84
N GLY A 53 -4.34 -11.81 7.76
CA GLY A 53 -4.03 -12.88 6.80
C GLY A 53 -4.85 -14.16 7.05
N ALA A 54 -5.07 -14.54 8.31
CA ALA A 54 -5.86 -15.71 8.66
C ALA A 54 -7.36 -15.54 8.34
N VAL A 55 -7.94 -14.38 8.69
CA VAL A 55 -9.34 -14.05 8.36
C VAL A 55 -9.58 -14.06 6.85
N ALA A 56 -8.65 -13.49 6.07
CA ALA A 56 -8.82 -13.40 4.62
C ALA A 56 -8.69 -14.76 3.91
N ALA A 57 -7.90 -15.68 4.47
CA ALA A 57 -7.57 -16.94 3.83
C ALA A 57 -8.42 -18.14 4.30
N TYR A 58 -9.06 -18.04 5.47
CA TYR A 58 -9.74 -19.18 6.10
C TYR A 58 -11.13 -18.81 6.61
N VAL A 59 -12.02 -19.83 6.63
CA VAL A 59 -13.30 -19.75 7.35
C VAL A 59 -12.98 -20.02 8.82
N LEU A 60 -13.00 -18.97 9.63
CA LEU A 60 -12.86 -19.07 11.08
C LEU A 60 -14.24 -19.42 11.64
N GLY A 61 -14.37 -20.52 12.38
CA GLY A 61 -15.67 -20.99 12.87
C GLY A 61 -16.14 -20.27 14.14
N HIS A 62 -15.23 -19.59 14.83
CA HIS A 62 -15.50 -18.86 16.06
C HIS A 62 -14.37 -17.89 16.39
N ASP A 63 -14.69 -16.84 17.14
CA ASP A 63 -13.76 -15.86 17.68
C ASP A 63 -14.11 -15.52 19.13
N ALA A 64 -13.21 -14.79 19.79
CA ALA A 64 -13.51 -14.12 21.03
C ALA A 64 -12.93 -12.71 21.04
N VAL A 65 -13.68 -11.78 21.62
CA VAL A 65 -13.23 -10.41 21.85
C VAL A 65 -13.02 -10.20 23.34
N LEU A 66 -11.82 -9.78 23.73
CA LEU A 66 -11.54 -9.31 25.07
C LEU A 66 -11.63 -7.79 25.09
N THR A 67 -12.35 -7.23 26.05
CA THR A 67 -12.50 -5.78 26.24
C THR A 67 -12.01 -5.38 27.63
N ARG A 68 -11.05 -4.45 27.68
CA ARG A 68 -10.57 -3.80 28.90
C ARG A 68 -11.51 -2.66 29.28
N ASP A 69 -11.57 -2.33 30.56
CA ASP A 69 -12.41 -1.25 31.12
C ASP A 69 -12.15 0.14 30.52
N ASP A 70 -10.95 0.40 30.00
CA ASP A 70 -10.59 1.63 29.28
C ASP A 70 -10.99 1.63 27.78
N GLY A 71 -11.65 0.56 27.32
CA GLY A 71 -12.10 0.38 25.94
C GLY A 71 -11.07 -0.27 25.02
N ALA A 72 -9.89 -0.65 25.50
CA ALA A 72 -8.94 -1.44 24.71
C ALA A 72 -9.54 -2.81 24.38
N ARG A 73 -9.36 -3.27 23.14
CA ARG A 73 -9.97 -4.51 22.65
C ARG A 73 -8.95 -5.41 21.96
N LEU A 74 -9.05 -6.71 22.22
CA LEU A 74 -8.26 -7.77 21.58
C LEU A 74 -9.19 -8.76 20.90
N TYR A 75 -8.86 -9.12 19.67
CA TYR A 75 -9.52 -10.18 18.90
C TYR A 75 -8.70 -11.47 19.00
N ILE A 76 -9.37 -12.60 19.23
CA ILE A 76 -8.75 -13.92 19.38
C ILE A 76 -9.44 -14.91 18.46
N THR A 77 -8.64 -15.68 17.72
CA THR A 77 -9.12 -16.80 16.91
C THR A 77 -8.14 -17.97 16.98
N GLY A 78 -8.60 -19.20 16.73
CA GLY A 78 -7.69 -20.32 16.53
C GLY A 78 -6.77 -20.09 15.32
N ARG A 79 -5.53 -20.59 15.39
CA ARG A 79 -4.57 -20.47 14.28
C ARG A 79 -4.77 -21.60 13.26
N PRO A 80 -5.11 -21.30 11.99
CA PRO A 80 -5.27 -22.34 10.98
C PRO A 80 -4.00 -23.17 10.80
N GLY A 81 -4.13 -24.50 10.87
CA GLY A 81 -3.00 -25.44 10.75
C GLY A 81 -2.14 -25.61 12.01
N HIS A 82 -2.46 -24.90 13.10
CA HIS A 82 -1.75 -24.95 14.38
C HIS A 82 -2.77 -25.05 15.54
N PRO A 83 -3.29 -26.26 15.83
CA PRO A 83 -4.43 -26.43 16.73
C PRO A 83 -4.16 -26.02 18.18
N GLU A 84 -2.90 -26.06 18.62
CA GLU A 84 -2.43 -25.69 19.98
C GLU A 84 -2.07 -24.19 20.11
N GLU A 85 -2.45 -23.37 19.12
CA GLU A 85 -2.12 -21.95 19.11
C GLU A 85 -3.33 -21.08 18.75
N TYR A 86 -3.38 -19.90 19.35
CA TYR A 86 -4.34 -18.85 19.04
C TYR A 86 -3.62 -17.66 18.41
N LEU A 87 -4.30 -16.97 17.50
CA LEU A 87 -3.90 -15.66 17.00
C LEU A 87 -4.60 -14.58 17.81
N VAL A 88 -3.83 -13.57 18.23
CA VAL A 88 -4.31 -12.43 19.00
C VAL A 88 -3.94 -11.14 18.29
N GLY A 89 -4.95 -10.32 17.98
CA GLY A 89 -4.79 -9.03 17.32
C GLY A 89 -5.39 -7.90 18.14
N ALA A 90 -4.75 -6.72 18.10
CA ALA A 90 -5.37 -5.52 18.64
C ALA A 90 -6.54 -5.08 17.74
N MET A 91 -7.64 -4.64 18.33
CA MET A 91 -8.72 -4.00 17.58
C MET A 91 -8.57 -2.48 17.61
N ALA A 92 -8.97 -1.81 16.53
CA ALA A 92 -8.86 -0.36 16.44
C ALA A 92 -9.73 0.31 17.53
N PRO A 93 -9.22 1.35 18.21
CA PRO A 93 -10.03 2.14 19.12
C PRO A 93 -11.15 2.84 18.35
N SER A 94 -12.38 2.76 18.86
CA SER A 94 -13.54 3.40 18.25
C SER A 94 -13.63 4.89 18.60
N GLY A 95 -14.43 5.64 17.83
CA GLY A 95 -14.71 7.06 18.12
C GLY A 95 -13.64 8.04 17.63
N PHE A 96 -12.71 7.61 16.78
CA PHE A 96 -11.71 8.46 16.13
C PHE A 96 -11.96 8.56 14.63
N GLU A 97 -11.73 9.74 14.08
CA GLU A 97 -11.77 9.96 12.62
C GLU A 97 -10.61 9.23 11.92
N PRO A 98 -10.77 8.80 10.64
CA PRO A 98 -9.72 8.07 9.91
C PRO A 98 -8.36 8.78 9.88
N ASP A 99 -8.36 10.11 9.82
CA ASP A 99 -7.13 10.91 9.82
C ASP A 99 -6.31 10.77 11.12
N ALA A 100 -6.93 10.41 12.24
CA ALA A 100 -6.22 10.16 13.50
C ALA A 100 -5.30 8.93 13.44
N PHE A 101 -5.62 7.97 12.56
CA PHE A 101 -4.82 6.76 12.35
C PHE A 101 -3.64 6.98 11.40
N ARG A 102 -3.58 8.15 10.75
CA ARG A 102 -2.56 8.44 9.73
C ARG A 102 -1.15 8.39 10.32
N GLY A 103 -0.31 7.56 9.70
CA GLY A 103 1.09 7.40 10.11
C GLY A 103 1.29 6.68 11.43
N VAL A 104 0.23 6.11 12.02
CA VAL A 104 0.34 5.26 13.21
C VAL A 104 0.80 3.88 12.77
N ARG A 105 1.85 3.36 13.41
CA ARG A 105 2.25 1.96 13.21
C ARG A 105 1.22 1.05 13.88
N GLU A 106 0.62 0.19 13.09
CA GLU A 106 -0.37 -0.79 13.53
C GLU A 106 0.27 -1.83 14.46
N PRO A 107 -0.41 -2.24 15.55
CA PRO A 107 0.11 -3.28 16.43
C PRO A 107 0.02 -4.65 15.75
N ASP A 108 1.18 -5.15 15.31
CA ASP A 108 1.30 -6.49 14.71
C ASP A 108 0.73 -7.58 15.65
N GLY A 109 -0.19 -8.40 15.16
CA GLY A 109 -0.77 -9.52 15.91
C GLY A 109 0.29 -10.57 16.27
N ILE A 110 0.01 -11.38 17.29
CA ILE A 110 0.91 -12.45 17.76
C ILE A 110 0.19 -13.80 17.76
N ALA A 111 0.96 -14.88 17.62
CA ALA A 111 0.49 -16.22 17.93
C ALA A 111 0.88 -16.55 19.37
N VAL A 112 -0.04 -17.12 20.14
CA VAL A 112 0.14 -17.52 21.54
C VAL A 112 -0.21 -19.00 21.71
N PRO A 113 0.39 -19.70 22.70
CA PRO A 113 0.02 -21.07 23.02
C PRO A 113 -1.42 -21.15 23.58
N ASP A 114 -1.97 -22.35 23.60
CA ASP A 114 -3.26 -22.68 24.20
C ASP A 114 -3.31 -22.66 25.74
N ASP A 115 -2.17 -22.42 26.39
CA ASP A 115 -2.06 -22.18 27.84
C ASP A 115 -2.36 -20.70 28.18
N PRO A 116 -3.50 -20.39 28.86
CA PRO A 116 -3.91 -19.01 29.13
C PRO A 116 -2.89 -18.20 29.93
N PHE A 117 -2.14 -18.83 30.83
CA PHE A 117 -1.18 -18.12 31.68
C PHE A 117 0.05 -17.68 30.88
N ARG A 118 0.56 -18.56 30.01
CA ARG A 118 1.65 -18.23 29.10
C ARG A 118 1.20 -17.23 28.02
N ALA A 119 0.01 -17.42 27.46
CA ALA A 119 -0.58 -16.49 26.52
C ALA A 119 -0.73 -15.09 27.14
N ALA A 120 -1.23 -14.99 28.38
CA ALA A 120 -1.35 -13.72 29.09
C ALA A 120 0.01 -13.01 29.25
N HIS A 121 1.06 -13.77 29.59
CA HIS A 121 2.40 -13.23 29.72
C HIS A 121 2.93 -12.68 28.39
N GLU A 122 2.79 -13.44 27.29
CA GLU A 122 3.23 -13.01 25.95
C GLU A 122 2.45 -11.78 25.48
N ILE A 123 1.12 -11.77 25.64
CA ILE A 123 0.28 -10.60 25.31
C ILE A 123 0.70 -9.38 26.14
N ALA A 124 0.93 -9.54 27.44
CA ALA A 124 1.28 -8.42 28.32
C ALA A 124 2.68 -7.86 28.08
N SER A 125 3.64 -8.69 27.66
CA SER A 125 5.03 -8.30 27.44
C SER A 125 5.34 -7.85 26.01
N ASP A 126 4.54 -8.25 25.04
CA ASP A 126 4.75 -7.94 23.61
C ASP A 126 3.61 -7.10 23.02
N LEU A 127 2.40 -7.66 22.92
CA LEU A 127 1.30 -7.03 22.19
C LEU A 127 0.77 -5.75 22.87
N LEU A 128 0.52 -5.78 24.19
CA LEU A 128 -0.07 -4.65 24.91
C LEU A 128 0.79 -3.39 24.86
N PRO A 129 2.12 -3.43 25.09
CA PRO A 129 2.97 -2.24 24.96
C PRO A 129 2.86 -1.57 23.58
N ARG A 130 2.84 -2.36 22.50
CA ARG A 130 2.72 -1.84 21.12
C ARG A 130 1.32 -1.27 20.87
N TYR A 131 0.30 -1.93 21.41
CA TYR A 131 -1.08 -1.46 21.30
C TYR A 131 -1.30 -0.14 22.05
N ASP A 132 -0.86 -0.05 23.31
CA ASP A 132 -0.99 1.17 24.12
C ASP A 132 -0.23 2.35 23.48
N GLN A 133 0.94 2.10 22.89
CA GLN A 133 1.69 3.10 22.13
C GLN A 133 0.91 3.58 20.88
N ALA A 134 0.33 2.67 20.11
CA ALA A 134 -0.46 3.02 18.93
C ALA A 134 -1.71 3.82 19.30
N VAL A 135 -2.45 3.41 20.35
CA VAL A 135 -3.61 4.14 20.86
C VAL A 135 -3.23 5.54 21.35
N ALA A 136 -2.10 5.67 22.05
CA ALA A 136 -1.59 6.97 22.48
C ALA A 136 -1.29 7.88 21.28
N GLN A 137 -0.73 7.34 20.19
CA GLN A 137 -0.47 8.09 18.97
C GLN A 137 -1.77 8.52 18.26
N VAL A 138 -2.78 7.65 18.18
CA VAL A 138 -4.10 8.01 17.62
C VAL A 138 -4.74 9.15 18.43
N ARG A 139 -4.73 9.04 19.76
CA ARG A 139 -5.23 10.10 20.65
C ARG A 139 -4.47 11.41 20.44
N TYR A 140 -3.15 11.35 20.28
CA TYR A 140 -2.34 12.52 19.97
C TYR A 140 -2.72 13.13 18.61
N ASN A 141 -2.81 12.34 17.55
CA ASN A 141 -3.17 12.82 16.21
C ASN A 141 -4.58 13.46 16.19
N ALA A 142 -5.53 12.88 16.93
CA ALA A 142 -6.88 13.43 17.07
C ALA A 142 -6.90 14.77 17.83
N ALA A 143 -6.06 14.92 18.86
CA ALA A 143 -5.91 16.17 19.61
C ALA A 143 -5.13 17.24 18.82
N TYR A 144 -4.27 16.82 17.89
CA TYR A 144 -3.43 17.69 17.06
C TYR A 144 -3.59 17.34 15.57
N PRO A 145 -4.78 17.60 14.97
CA PRO A 145 -5.04 17.25 13.58
C PRO A 145 -3.99 17.90 12.67
N GLN A 146 -3.32 17.08 11.88
CA GLN A 146 -2.43 17.60 10.85
C GLN A 146 -3.30 18.36 9.82
N PRO A 147 -2.82 19.49 9.27
CA PRO A 147 -3.48 20.09 8.13
C PRO A 147 -3.67 19.02 7.05
N PRO A 148 -4.79 19.02 6.32
CA PRO A 148 -4.98 18.09 5.21
C PRO A 148 -3.71 18.18 4.35
N ALA A 149 -3.11 17.03 4.04
CA ALA A 149 -1.99 17.02 3.12
C ALA A 149 -2.49 17.73 1.87
N SER A 150 -1.86 18.87 1.51
CA SER A 150 -2.19 19.59 0.30
C SER A 150 -2.33 18.55 -0.79
N ALA A 151 -3.54 18.39 -1.33
CA ALA A 151 -3.79 17.42 -2.38
C ALA A 151 -2.68 17.62 -3.43
N PRO A 152 -2.05 16.53 -3.94
CA PRO A 152 -1.09 16.70 -5.02
C PRO A 152 -1.78 17.54 -6.08
N VAL A 153 -1.21 18.72 -6.36
CA VAL A 153 -1.72 19.61 -7.42
C VAL A 153 -1.82 18.70 -8.65
N PRO A 154 -3.00 18.49 -9.24
CA PRO A 154 -3.12 17.62 -10.39
C PRO A 154 -2.10 18.11 -11.41
N GLU A 155 -1.14 17.24 -11.74
CA GLU A 155 -0.15 17.59 -12.74
C GLU A 155 -0.95 17.97 -14.00
N PRO A 156 -0.75 19.18 -14.55
CA PRO A 156 -1.49 19.56 -15.74
C PRO A 156 -1.21 18.52 -16.81
N GLU A 157 -2.26 18.04 -17.46
CA GLU A 157 -2.15 17.06 -18.55
C GLU A 157 -1.13 17.56 -19.58
N ARG A 158 -0.24 16.67 -20.04
CA ARG A 158 0.82 17.04 -20.99
C ARG A 158 0.91 16.04 -22.13
N VAL A 159 0.91 16.54 -23.36
CA VAL A 159 1.22 15.75 -24.55
C VAL A 159 2.70 15.89 -24.87
N VAL A 160 3.41 14.77 -24.89
CA VAL A 160 4.80 14.72 -25.37
C VAL A 160 4.80 14.45 -26.87
N MET A 161 5.36 15.38 -27.64
CA MET A 161 5.58 15.26 -29.08
C MET A 161 7.07 15.00 -29.33
N THR A 162 7.41 13.86 -29.93
CA THR A 162 8.79 13.47 -30.22
C THR A 162 9.03 13.53 -31.72
N TRP A 163 9.93 14.41 -32.14
CA TRP A 163 10.36 14.51 -33.54
C TRP A 163 11.48 13.51 -33.77
N PHE A 164 11.43 12.70 -34.83
CA PHE A 164 12.44 11.72 -35.19
C PHE A 164 13.28 12.24 -36.36
N GLY A 165 14.53 11.77 -36.45
CA GLY A 165 15.52 12.26 -37.42
C GLY A 165 15.22 11.92 -38.88
N ASP A 166 14.18 11.13 -39.13
CA ASP A 166 13.61 10.78 -40.44
C ASP A 166 12.45 11.72 -40.85
N GLY A 167 12.18 12.77 -40.07
CA GLY A 167 11.08 13.70 -40.31
C GLY A 167 9.74 13.23 -39.73
N MET A 168 9.66 12.06 -39.09
CA MET A 168 8.45 11.58 -38.43
C MET A 168 8.24 12.31 -37.09
N LEU A 169 7.01 12.71 -36.76
CA LEU A 169 6.68 13.27 -35.46
C LEU A 169 5.61 12.42 -34.78
N ALA A 170 5.89 11.86 -33.60
CA ALA A 170 4.92 11.07 -32.85
C ALA A 170 4.48 11.77 -31.57
N ALA A 171 3.18 11.73 -31.28
CA ALA A 171 2.56 12.27 -30.07
C ALA A 171 1.76 11.16 -29.37
N LYS A 172 1.91 11.07 -28.04
CA LYS A 172 1.11 10.15 -27.21
C LYS A 172 0.19 10.98 -26.30
N PRO A 173 -1.12 11.01 -26.57
CA PRO A 173 -2.09 11.67 -25.71
C PRO A 173 -2.53 10.74 -24.56
N ASP A 174 -2.70 11.29 -23.37
CA ASP A 174 -3.24 10.57 -22.20
C ASP A 174 -4.77 10.71 -22.07
N SER A 175 -5.38 11.61 -22.85
CA SER A 175 -6.83 11.82 -22.91
C SER A 175 -7.40 11.69 -24.32
N SER A 176 -8.69 11.36 -24.38
CA SER A 176 -9.46 11.36 -25.63
C SER A 176 -9.55 12.76 -26.25
N GLN A 177 -9.56 13.81 -25.43
CA GLN A 177 -9.59 15.21 -25.88
C GLN A 177 -8.29 15.60 -26.58
N ALA A 178 -7.13 15.22 -26.02
CA ALA A 178 -5.84 15.42 -26.68
C ALA A 178 -5.74 14.61 -27.99
N ALA A 179 -6.27 13.39 -28.02
CA ALA A 179 -6.33 12.57 -29.24
C ALA A 179 -7.15 13.21 -30.36
N THR A 180 -8.31 13.81 -30.03
CA THR A 180 -9.13 14.54 -31.02
C THR A 180 -8.39 15.72 -31.62
N VAL A 181 -7.73 16.54 -30.78
CA VAL A 181 -6.97 17.71 -31.24
C VAL A 181 -5.81 17.29 -32.16
N LEU A 182 -5.10 16.22 -31.83
CA LEU A 182 -4.03 15.68 -32.68
C LEU A 182 -4.57 15.22 -34.03
N HIS A 183 -5.71 14.54 -34.05
CA HIS A 183 -6.35 14.10 -35.29
C HIS A 183 -6.78 15.29 -36.18
N GLU A 184 -7.40 16.32 -35.60
CA GLU A 184 -7.80 17.53 -36.33
C GLU A 184 -6.62 18.32 -36.89
N ALA A 185 -5.49 18.30 -36.20
CA ALA A 185 -4.24 18.92 -36.65
C ALA A 185 -3.51 18.11 -37.76
N GLY A 186 -4.06 16.96 -38.17
CA GLY A 186 -3.54 16.13 -39.26
C GLY A 186 -2.62 14.99 -38.83
N PHE A 187 -2.54 14.67 -37.53
CA PHE A 187 -1.84 13.46 -37.09
C PHE A 187 -2.74 12.24 -37.31
N VAL A 188 -2.14 11.14 -37.78
CA VAL A 188 -2.84 9.87 -38.01
C VAL A 188 -2.42 8.88 -36.93
N TYR A 189 -3.38 8.19 -36.32
CA TYR A 189 -3.07 7.15 -35.35
C TYR A 189 -2.38 5.95 -36.03
N ASP A 190 -1.15 5.64 -35.60
CA ASP A 190 -0.44 4.43 -36.00
C ASP A 190 -0.59 3.36 -34.90
N PRO A 191 -1.30 2.25 -35.17
CA PRO A 191 -1.49 1.18 -34.20
C PRO A 191 -0.19 0.44 -33.84
N ARG A 192 0.87 0.52 -34.66
CA ARG A 192 2.17 -0.12 -34.38
C ARG A 192 2.95 0.63 -33.32
N GLU A 193 2.96 1.96 -33.40
CA GLU A 193 3.66 2.84 -32.46
C GLU A 193 2.80 3.24 -31.26
N GLN A 194 1.50 2.91 -31.32
CA GLN A 194 0.46 3.36 -30.37
C GLN A 194 0.54 4.87 -30.14
N ALA A 195 0.70 5.63 -31.22
CA ALA A 195 0.91 7.07 -31.20
C ALA A 195 0.24 7.73 -32.40
N PHE A 196 -0.08 9.02 -32.25
CA PHE A 196 -0.48 9.88 -33.35
C PHE A 196 0.76 10.36 -34.08
N VAL A 197 0.86 10.03 -35.36
CA VAL A 197 2.05 10.28 -36.18
C VAL A 197 1.73 11.29 -37.27
N LEU A 198 2.65 12.23 -37.46
CA LEU A 198 2.69 13.10 -38.62
C LEU A 198 3.94 12.74 -39.45
N SER A 199 3.73 12.14 -40.63
CA SER A 199 4.80 11.75 -41.55
C SER A 199 4.84 12.70 -42.75
N GLY A 200 6.03 13.13 -43.17
CA GLY A 200 6.21 13.91 -44.39
C GLY A 200 7.58 14.56 -44.51
N ASP A 201 8.01 14.84 -45.74
CA ASP A 201 9.29 15.49 -46.02
C ASP A 201 9.19 17.04 -46.01
N ASP A 202 7.97 17.58 -45.94
CA ASP A 202 7.70 19.02 -45.87
C ASP A 202 7.72 19.51 -44.42
N THR A 203 8.91 19.90 -43.98
CA THR A 203 9.16 20.46 -42.65
C THR A 203 8.35 21.73 -42.35
N ALA A 204 7.94 22.52 -43.36
CA ALA A 204 7.16 23.73 -43.16
C ALA A 204 5.68 23.42 -42.89
N LEU A 205 5.13 22.41 -43.58
CA LEU A 205 3.79 21.89 -43.32
C LEU A 205 3.72 21.25 -41.92
N GLN A 206 4.72 20.46 -41.55
CA GLN A 206 4.81 19.86 -40.22
C GLN A 206 4.89 20.91 -39.11
N ALA A 207 5.75 21.92 -39.25
CA ALA A 207 5.86 22.98 -38.27
C ALA A 207 4.56 23.78 -38.10
N ARG A 208 3.73 23.90 -39.15
CA ARG A 208 2.39 24.51 -39.07
C ARG A 208 1.42 23.62 -38.30
N ALA A 209 1.39 22.32 -38.59
CA ALA A 209 0.55 21.35 -37.89
C ALA A 209 0.88 21.28 -36.39
N VAL A 210 2.17 21.27 -36.02
CA VAL A 210 2.62 21.28 -34.61
C VAL A 210 2.18 22.54 -33.88
N ARG A 211 2.32 23.71 -34.51
CA ARG A 211 1.87 24.98 -33.89
C ARG A 211 0.36 25.02 -33.71
N ALA A 212 -0.41 24.51 -34.68
CA ALA A 212 -1.86 24.44 -34.59
C ALA A 212 -2.31 23.49 -33.46
N ALA A 213 -1.75 22.28 -33.42
CA ALA A 213 -1.99 21.32 -32.35
C ALA A 213 -1.62 21.90 -30.98
N GLY A 214 -0.46 22.54 -30.88
CA GLY A 214 -0.01 23.17 -29.63
C GLY A 214 -0.94 24.28 -29.14
N ALA A 215 -1.43 25.13 -30.04
CA ALA A 215 -2.38 26.20 -29.68
C ALA A 215 -3.73 25.64 -29.21
N GLN A 216 -4.24 24.60 -29.87
CA GLN A 216 -5.50 23.95 -29.51
C GLN A 216 -5.40 23.18 -28.19
N LEU A 217 -4.30 22.43 -27.96
CA LEU A 217 -4.04 21.76 -26.69
C LEU A 217 -3.93 22.76 -25.54
N ALA A 218 -3.23 23.88 -25.75
CA ALA A 218 -3.12 24.94 -24.75
C ALA A 218 -4.47 25.60 -24.40
N ALA A 219 -5.38 25.75 -25.37
CA ALA A 219 -6.73 26.24 -25.13
C ALA A 219 -7.56 25.31 -24.23
N HIS A 220 -7.18 24.04 -24.16
CA HIS A 220 -7.78 23.02 -23.27
C HIS A 220 -7.02 22.83 -21.96
N GLY A 221 -6.02 23.67 -21.67
CA GLY A 221 -5.20 23.56 -20.45
C GLY A 221 -4.19 22.41 -20.50
N ILE A 222 -3.95 21.82 -21.68
CA ILE A 222 -3.05 20.70 -21.89
C ILE A 222 -1.69 21.26 -22.33
N GLY A 223 -0.65 20.97 -21.55
CA GLY A 223 0.72 21.37 -21.87
C GLY A 223 1.28 20.55 -23.04
N VAL A 224 2.18 21.13 -23.83
CA VAL A 224 2.90 20.41 -24.89
C VAL A 224 4.39 20.42 -24.60
N ILE A 225 5.01 19.25 -24.61
CA ILE A 225 6.47 19.11 -24.52
C ILE A 225 6.97 18.59 -25.86
N LEU A 226 7.75 19.39 -26.58
CA LEU A 226 8.45 18.95 -27.79
C LEU A 226 9.81 18.36 -27.41
N ARG A 227 10.08 17.13 -27.86
CA ARG A 227 11.36 16.43 -27.67
C ARG A 227 11.94 16.06 -29.03
N HIS A 228 13.26 16.11 -29.13
CA HIS A 228 14.01 15.41 -30.16
C HIS A 228 14.46 14.07 -29.56
N PRO A 229 14.68 13.01 -30.35
CA PRO A 229 15.15 11.75 -29.81
C PRO A 229 16.57 12.02 -29.30
N PRO A 230 17.02 11.35 -28.23
CA PRO A 230 18.43 11.38 -27.92
C PRO A 230 19.20 10.90 -29.15
N SER A 231 20.11 11.74 -29.67
CA SER A 231 21.06 11.33 -30.69
C SER A 231 21.70 10.02 -30.21
N ARG A 232 21.51 8.93 -30.96
CA ARG A 232 22.15 7.63 -30.67
C ARG A 232 23.63 7.91 -30.38
N PRO A 233 24.19 7.49 -29.23
CA PRO A 233 25.62 7.65 -29.01
C PRO A 233 26.34 6.94 -30.15
N ALA A 234 27.30 7.64 -30.78
CA ALA A 234 28.24 7.02 -31.68
C ALA A 234 28.83 5.79 -30.96
N LEU A 235 29.05 4.69 -31.69
CA LEU A 235 29.78 3.53 -31.21
C LEU A 235 31.10 4.00 -30.56
N GLU A 236 31.10 4.15 -29.24
CA GLU A 236 32.31 4.47 -28.50
C GLU A 236 33.17 3.23 -28.47
N THR A 237 34.26 3.31 -29.24
CA THR A 237 35.48 2.53 -29.09
C THR A 237 35.75 2.30 -27.60
N THR A 238 35.91 1.04 -27.23
CA THR A 238 36.31 0.59 -25.90
C THR A 238 37.51 1.40 -25.40
N ALA A 239 37.26 2.34 -24.49
CA ALA A 239 38.30 3.03 -23.75
C ALA A 239 38.84 2.07 -22.68
N VAL A 240 40.11 1.71 -22.83
CA VAL A 240 40.89 0.91 -21.88
C VAL A 240 40.96 1.66 -20.54
N PRO A 241 40.65 1.01 -19.40
CA PRO A 241 40.76 1.66 -18.09
C PRO A 241 42.24 1.99 -17.77
N PRO A 242 42.54 3.16 -17.20
CA PRO A 242 43.90 3.52 -16.80
C PRO A 242 44.39 2.65 -15.63
N PRO A 243 45.70 2.34 -15.55
CA PRO A 243 46.26 1.50 -14.49
C PRO A 243 46.16 2.19 -13.12
N GLN A 244 45.62 1.47 -12.14
CA GLN A 244 45.56 1.93 -10.74
C GLN A 244 46.97 2.00 -10.12
N PRO A 245 47.31 3.06 -9.37
CA PRO A 245 48.58 3.15 -8.66
C PRO A 245 48.61 2.21 -7.43
N ALA A 246 49.71 1.47 -7.32
CA ALA A 246 49.99 0.52 -6.24
C ALA A 246 50.15 1.23 -4.88
N LYS A 247 49.54 0.66 -3.84
CA LYS A 247 49.70 1.09 -2.44
C LYS A 247 51.10 0.71 -1.93
N PRO A 248 51.85 1.61 -1.27
CA PRO A 248 53.13 1.28 -0.67
C PRO A 248 52.95 0.41 0.58
N SER A 249 53.59 -0.76 0.57
CA SER A 249 53.73 -1.67 1.70
C SER A 249 54.71 -1.10 2.73
N THR A 250 54.21 -0.63 3.86
CA THR A 250 55.00 -0.32 5.05
C THR A 250 55.47 -1.61 5.71
N ARG A 251 56.79 -1.80 5.67
CA ARG A 251 57.57 -2.81 6.38
C ARG A 251 57.78 -2.33 7.81
N THR A 252 57.46 -3.14 8.82
CA THR A 252 57.96 -2.96 10.18
C THR A 252 58.25 -4.31 10.81
N ARG A 253 59.57 -4.49 11.03
CA ARG A 253 60.30 -5.37 11.94
C ARG A 253 60.13 -6.89 11.83
#